data_AF-A0A397UVS8-F1
#
_entry.id   AF-A0A397UVS8-F1
#
_cell.length_a   1.000
_cell.length_b   1.000
_cell.length_c   1.000
_cell.angle_alpha   90.00
_cell.angle_beta   90.00
_cell.angle_gamma   90.00
#
_symmetry.space_group_name_H-M   'P 1'
#
loop_
_entity.id
_entity.type
_entity.pdbx_description
1 polymer ?
#
loop_
_entity_poly.entity_id
_entity_poly.type
_entity_poly.pdbx_seq_one_letter_code
_entity_poly.pdbx_strand_id
1 'polypeptide(L)'
;MQWPKQIATSVCLDDKDCEDDLSDETESQKEFLKILLKQYTSELSLTYEQFQSEFLDILPHNWAVCSISIDIETNDMYICRYQRKTSPLLLRLPLKRQSIREGDEGGFTYSDAIKEFNEILELSNQSMRAGKMSQTKHEKIEWWKERSQLDLRLKELLDNIEDCWLGGFKGILMANSHHDPSQISRFKDKMDSINFRRDVRKPSAKHQIKNRLDIDIELYKLLLRLGAYPKDQDIEDVLYFLVDAYNKHNDEQIGYDEIDWDKLTIDVREIISSINLVGSSQANDQHVILILDKNVQMLPWESLPCLRSQAVSRLPSLSFLRDRITLINHNNNKPKTSNYIIDQSKAFYVLNPSQDLKYTQNEFEGFVKSFQEWDGVIGRPPIEQECKNGLTNNDLYIYVGHGTGEQYFRSHRIRALDRCAVTLLLGCSSGHLCDGGEFDPSGTALSYIIAGCPALVANLWDVTDKDIDRFSKALFNKWKLCPNDINANDVKNYPSEITPREDVSLVQAVSMARNECKLKYLIGAAPVVYGIPCYLSHNRLEQHQDV
;
A
#
# COMPACT_ATOMS: atom_id res chain seq x y z
N MET A 1 14.76 5.46 24.50
CA MET A 1 14.04 6.69 24.11
C MET A 1 13.11 7.06 25.24
N GLN A 2 13.12 8.32 25.72
CA GLN A 2 12.10 8.81 26.66
C GLN A 2 10.89 9.28 25.85
N TRP A 3 9.73 8.70 26.13
CA TRP A 3 8.45 9.10 25.53
C TRP A 3 8.11 10.55 25.93
N PRO A 4 7.48 11.35 25.05
CA PRO A 4 7.07 12.71 25.40
C PRO A 4 6.17 12.70 26.65
N LYS A 5 6.39 13.67 27.55
CA LYS A 5 5.57 13.83 28.76
C LYS A 5 4.18 14.37 28.38
N GLN A 6 3.15 13.82 29.03
CA GLN A 6 1.72 14.11 28.84
C GLN A 6 1.41 15.58 28.55
N ILE A 7 0.64 15.81 27.47
CA ILE A 7 -0.10 17.06 27.27
C ILE A 7 -1.55 16.75 27.65
N ALA A 8 -2.00 17.31 28.78
CA ALA A 8 -3.37 17.15 29.24
C ALA A 8 -4.28 18.17 28.55
N THR A 9 -5.25 17.69 27.76
CA THR A 9 -6.41 18.49 27.34
C THR A 9 -7.68 17.68 27.53
N SER A 10 -8.53 18.10 28.47
CA SER A 10 -9.87 17.57 28.65
C SER A 10 -10.83 18.26 27.69
N VAL A 11 -11.50 17.51 26.82
CA VAL A 11 -12.63 18.00 26.05
C VAL A 11 -13.89 17.33 26.61
N CYS A 12 -14.76 18.11 27.25
CA CYS A 12 -16.10 17.69 27.62
C CYS A 12 -17.05 18.04 26.46
N LEU A 13 -17.86 17.09 26.03
CA LEU A 13 -19.00 17.36 25.15
C LEU A 13 -20.25 16.72 25.77
N ASP A 14 -21.23 17.58 26.04
CA ASP A 14 -22.57 17.22 26.50
C ASP A 14 -23.40 16.74 25.30
N ASP A 15 -23.94 15.53 25.38
CA ASP A 15 -24.92 15.00 24.41
C ASP A 15 -26.34 15.39 24.85
N LYS A 16 -27.04 16.16 24.01
CA LYS A 16 -28.51 16.25 24.04
C LYS A 16 -29.11 16.09 22.65
N ASP A 17 -30.13 15.23 22.62
CA ASP A 17 -31.24 15.12 21.68
C ASP A 17 -31.08 14.24 20.42
N CYS A 18 -31.74 13.06 20.43
CA CYS A 18 -33.03 12.80 19.75
C CYS A 18 -33.25 11.27 19.66
N GLU A 19 -34.24 10.76 20.41
CA GLU A 19 -34.74 9.39 20.32
C GLU A 19 -35.82 9.32 19.23
N ASP A 20 -35.46 8.80 18.06
CA ASP A 20 -36.40 8.28 17.07
C ASP A 20 -36.15 6.78 16.93
N ASP A 21 -37.19 5.99 16.65
CA ASP A 21 -37.13 4.52 16.45
C ASP A 21 -36.17 4.17 15.29
N LEU A 22 -34.96 3.72 15.64
CA LEU A 22 -33.88 3.39 14.70
C LEU A 22 -33.83 1.87 14.46
N SER A 23 -33.42 1.45 13.26
CA SER A 23 -33.15 0.05 12.98
C SER A 23 -31.95 -0.46 13.79
N ASP A 24 -31.92 -1.76 14.13
CA ASP A 24 -30.84 -2.42 14.87
C ASP A 24 -29.43 -2.15 14.27
N GLU A 25 -29.31 -2.11 12.94
CA GLU A 25 -28.04 -1.79 12.25
C GLU A 25 -27.58 -0.35 12.54
N THR A 26 -28.50 0.60 12.64
CA THR A 26 -28.18 2.01 12.90
C THR A 26 -27.74 2.22 14.34
N GLU A 27 -28.35 1.49 15.29
CA GLU A 27 -27.94 1.52 16.70
C GLU A 27 -26.56 0.90 16.91
N SER A 28 -26.30 -0.26 16.29
CA SER A 28 -24.98 -0.91 16.29
C SER A 28 -23.88 0.00 15.72
N GLN A 29 -24.17 0.73 14.64
CA GLN A 29 -23.22 1.68 14.05
C GLN A 29 -22.94 2.87 14.99
N LYS A 30 -23.97 3.40 15.67
CA LYS A 30 -23.80 4.47 16.67
C LYS A 30 -22.94 4.00 17.85
N GLU A 31 -23.12 2.77 18.30
CA GLU A 31 -22.28 2.18 19.35
C GLU A 31 -20.81 2.10 18.92
N PHE A 32 -20.56 1.62 17.69
CA PHE A 32 -19.21 1.58 17.11
C PHE A 32 -18.56 2.98 17.08
N LEU A 33 -19.28 4.01 16.63
CA LEU A 33 -18.75 5.39 16.61
C LEU A 33 -18.43 5.92 18.01
N LYS A 34 -19.23 5.57 19.03
CA LYS A 34 -18.92 5.91 20.45
C LYS A 34 -17.65 5.23 20.94
N ILE A 35 -17.39 3.98 20.53
CA ILE A 35 -16.14 3.27 20.84
C ILE A 35 -14.94 4.02 20.24
N LEU A 36 -15.02 4.40 18.96
CA LEU A 36 -13.95 5.16 18.31
C LEU A 36 -13.71 6.51 18.99
N LEU A 37 -14.78 7.27 19.27
CA LEU A 37 -14.67 8.57 19.94
C LEU A 37 -13.93 8.47 21.29
N LYS A 38 -14.23 7.42 22.08
CA LYS A 38 -13.55 7.16 23.34
C LYS A 38 -12.06 6.89 23.12
N GLN A 39 -11.70 6.06 22.12
CA GLN A 39 -10.32 5.74 21.80
C GLN A 39 -9.53 7.01 21.40
N TYR A 40 -10.07 7.82 20.50
CA TYR A 40 -9.46 9.09 20.08
C TYR A 40 -9.25 10.07 21.24
N THR A 41 -10.19 10.13 22.18
CA THR A 41 -10.08 11.00 23.36
C THR A 41 -8.93 10.58 24.29
N SER A 42 -8.61 9.28 24.36
CA SER A 42 -7.51 8.76 25.18
C SER A 42 -6.14 8.76 24.49
N GLU A 43 -6.08 8.86 23.16
CA GLU A 43 -4.86 8.66 22.36
C GLU A 43 -3.67 9.54 22.78
N LEU A 44 -3.93 10.82 23.08
CA LEU A 44 -2.88 11.78 23.46
C LEU A 44 -2.18 11.45 24.79
N SER A 45 -2.75 10.52 25.56
CA SER A 45 -2.28 10.16 26.90
C SER A 45 -1.71 8.74 27.01
N LEU A 46 -1.56 8.03 25.88
CA LEU A 46 -1.13 6.63 25.87
C LEU A 46 0.32 6.45 26.34
N THR A 47 0.53 5.44 27.18
CA THR A 47 1.87 4.90 27.45
C THR A 47 2.35 4.04 26.28
N TYR A 48 3.64 3.68 26.26
CA TYR A 48 4.18 2.78 25.25
C TYR A 48 3.50 1.40 25.28
N GLU A 49 3.21 0.86 26.46
CA GLU A 49 2.53 -0.43 26.61
C GLU A 49 1.09 -0.36 26.07
N GLN A 50 0.40 0.76 26.32
CA GLN A 50 -0.93 0.99 25.77
C GLN A 50 -0.87 1.11 24.25
N PHE A 51 0.05 1.89 23.69
CA PHE A 51 0.28 1.99 22.25
C PHE A 51 0.56 0.62 21.62
N GLN A 52 1.44 -0.19 22.21
CA GLN A 52 1.73 -1.55 21.75
C GLN A 52 0.45 -2.40 21.72
N SER A 53 -0.32 -2.39 22.82
CA SER A 53 -1.53 -3.22 22.94
C SER A 53 -2.68 -2.75 22.04
N GLU A 54 -2.87 -1.45 21.88
CA GLU A 54 -4.03 -0.84 21.21
C GLU A 54 -3.82 -0.65 19.70
N PHE A 55 -2.58 -0.56 19.23
CA PHE A 55 -2.28 -0.37 17.80
C PHE A 55 -1.53 -1.54 17.18
N LEU A 56 -0.54 -2.12 17.86
CA LEU A 56 0.37 -3.08 17.24
C LEU A 56 -0.08 -4.52 17.46
N ASP A 57 -0.52 -4.89 18.66
CA ASP A 57 -0.88 -6.27 19.00
C ASP A 57 -2.21 -6.72 18.38
N ILE A 58 -3.03 -5.75 17.96
CA ILE A 58 -4.27 -5.96 17.20
C ILE A 58 -4.02 -6.23 15.71
N LEU A 59 -2.84 -5.93 15.19
CA LEU A 59 -2.52 -6.13 13.77
C LEU A 59 -2.69 -7.61 13.40
N PRO A 60 -3.29 -7.93 12.24
CA PRO A 60 -3.25 -9.28 11.70
C PRO A 60 -1.80 -9.75 11.51
N HIS A 61 -1.55 -11.03 11.76
CA HIS A 61 -0.19 -11.61 11.72
C HIS A 61 0.43 -11.58 10.32
N ASN A 62 -0.41 -11.53 9.28
CA ASN A 62 -0.05 -11.46 7.87
C ASN A 62 0.01 -10.01 7.33
N TRP A 63 -0.13 -9.01 8.20
CA TRP A 63 0.01 -7.59 7.82
C TRP A 63 1.34 -7.03 8.32
N ALA A 64 1.93 -6.17 7.51
CA ALA A 64 3.03 -5.30 7.89
C ALA A 64 2.62 -3.85 7.63
N VAL A 65 2.99 -2.94 8.53
CA VAL A 65 2.70 -1.51 8.38
C VAL A 65 4.02 -0.77 8.29
N CYS A 66 4.17 0.12 7.30
CA CYS A 66 5.38 0.91 7.12
C CYS A 66 5.02 2.38 7.03
N SER A 67 5.51 3.21 7.95
CA SER A 67 5.43 4.65 7.80
C SER A 67 6.67 5.19 7.11
N ILE A 68 6.50 6.06 6.12
CA ILE A 68 7.57 6.69 5.34
C ILE A 68 7.44 8.21 5.45
N SER A 69 8.52 8.87 5.82
CA SER A 69 8.61 10.33 5.82
C SER A 69 9.97 10.79 5.30
N ILE A 70 10.02 11.95 4.65
CA ILE A 70 11.27 12.54 4.17
C ILE A 70 11.43 13.94 4.76
N ASP A 71 12.57 14.15 5.42
CA ASP A 71 13.05 15.49 5.74
C ASP A 71 13.72 16.08 4.49
N ILE A 72 13.03 17.03 3.88
CA ILE A 72 13.44 17.68 2.63
C ILE A 72 14.65 18.61 2.81
N GLU A 73 14.92 19.07 4.03
CA GLU A 73 16.06 19.95 4.31
C GLU A 73 17.34 19.14 4.41
N THR A 74 17.30 18.04 5.16
CA THR A 74 18.46 17.17 5.38
C THR A 74 18.63 16.10 4.30
N ASN A 75 17.62 15.87 3.47
CA ASN A 75 17.55 14.72 2.54
C ASN A 75 17.74 13.38 3.27
N ASP A 76 17.09 13.26 4.42
CA ASP A 76 17.02 12.02 5.19
C ASP A 76 15.61 11.42 5.09
N MET A 77 15.54 10.16 4.67
CA MET A 77 14.31 9.38 4.67
C MET A 77 14.21 8.55 5.95
N TYR A 78 13.04 8.58 6.59
CA TYR A 78 12.72 7.79 7.76
C TYR A 78 11.70 6.74 7.39
N ILE A 79 11.99 5.48 7.73
CA ILE A 79 11.06 4.37 7.55
C ILE A 79 10.89 3.65 8.88
N CYS A 80 9.67 3.57 9.37
CA CYS A 80 9.34 2.79 10.55
C CYS A 80 8.46 1.61 10.14
N ARG A 81 8.89 0.39 10.45
CA ARG A 81 8.10 -0.82 10.25
C ARG A 81 7.47 -1.28 11.55
N TYR A 82 6.17 -1.54 11.51
CA TYR A 82 5.37 -2.09 12.59
C TYR A 82 4.83 -3.46 12.20
N GLN A 83 4.84 -4.38 13.16
CA GLN A 83 4.27 -5.71 13.01
C GLN A 83 3.74 -6.18 14.36
N ARG A 84 2.80 -7.13 14.31
CA ARG A 84 2.13 -7.67 15.50
C ARG A 84 3.15 -8.25 16.49
N LYS A 85 3.08 -7.84 17.76
CA LYS A 85 3.91 -8.35 18.86
C LYS A 85 5.43 -8.26 18.61
N THR A 86 5.86 -7.31 17.80
CA THR A 86 7.29 -7.00 17.58
C THR A 86 7.56 -5.54 17.91
N SER A 87 8.79 -5.27 18.32
CA SER A 87 9.28 -3.89 18.46
C SER A 87 9.31 -3.20 17.10
N PRO A 88 8.89 -1.92 17.00
CA PRO A 88 9.02 -1.16 15.75
C PRO A 88 10.49 -1.01 15.32
N LEU A 89 10.77 -1.22 14.03
CA LEU A 89 12.09 -1.00 13.43
C LEU A 89 12.10 0.35 12.72
N LEU A 90 12.92 1.30 13.21
CA LEU A 90 13.12 2.61 12.60
C LEU A 90 14.47 2.67 11.88
N LEU A 91 14.45 3.01 10.59
CA LEU A 91 15.62 3.33 9.80
C LEU A 91 15.62 4.81 9.42
N ARG A 92 16.81 5.42 9.47
CA ARG A 92 17.11 6.72 8.88
C ARG A 92 18.11 6.51 7.76
N LEU A 93 17.72 6.88 6.55
CA LEU A 93 18.45 6.63 5.31
C LEU A 93 18.75 7.97 4.63
N PRO A 94 20.00 8.46 4.70
CA PRO A 94 20.40 9.62 3.90
C PRO A 94 20.30 9.27 2.41
N LEU A 95 19.58 10.10 1.64
CA LEU A 95 19.26 9.81 0.23
C LEU A 95 20.52 9.76 -0.64
N LYS A 96 21.54 10.56 -0.32
CA LYS A 96 22.82 10.63 -1.05
C LYS A 96 23.90 9.67 -0.56
N ARG A 97 23.60 8.77 0.39
CA ARG A 97 24.65 7.97 1.06
C ARG A 97 25.49 7.12 0.09
N GLN A 98 24.88 6.59 -0.97
CA GLN A 98 25.57 5.74 -1.94
C GLN A 98 26.50 6.58 -2.83
N SER A 99 26.03 7.70 -3.38
CA SER A 99 26.85 8.57 -4.22
C SER A 99 28.04 9.14 -3.45
N ILE A 100 27.84 9.54 -2.18
CA ILE A 100 28.90 10.07 -1.32
C ILE A 100 30.01 9.02 -1.10
N ARG A 101 29.65 7.74 -0.96
CA ARG A 101 30.63 6.65 -0.84
C ARG A 101 31.45 6.45 -2.11
N GLU A 102 30.85 6.71 -3.27
CA GLU A 102 31.51 6.67 -4.59
C GLU A 102 32.31 7.95 -4.90
N GLY A 103 32.30 8.94 -4.01
CA GLY A 103 32.96 10.23 -4.21
C GLY A 103 32.18 11.21 -5.08
N ASP A 104 30.88 10.98 -5.27
CA ASP A 104 29.98 11.87 -6.01
C ASP A 104 29.09 12.70 -5.07
N GLU A 105 29.27 14.02 -5.11
CA GLU A 105 28.47 15.00 -4.37
C GLU A 105 27.08 15.25 -5.00
N GLY A 106 26.89 14.85 -6.27
CA GLY A 106 25.73 15.06 -7.12
C GLY A 106 24.62 13.98 -7.03
N GLY A 107 24.55 13.24 -5.92
CA GLY A 107 23.58 12.15 -5.75
C GLY A 107 22.11 12.55 -5.87
N PHE A 108 21.27 11.56 -6.21
CA PHE A 108 19.84 11.70 -6.48
C PHE A 108 19.01 12.11 -5.25
N THR A 109 18.50 13.35 -5.25
CA THR A 109 17.77 13.96 -4.11
C THR A 109 16.25 13.82 -4.20
N TYR A 110 15.57 14.16 -3.09
CA TYR A 110 14.12 14.37 -3.09
C TYR A 110 13.67 15.37 -4.16
N SER A 111 14.37 16.51 -4.28
CA SER A 111 14.04 17.55 -5.25
C SER A 111 14.12 17.05 -6.70
N ASP A 112 15.15 16.26 -7.00
CA ASP A 112 15.34 15.67 -8.34
C ASP A 112 14.18 14.72 -8.69
N ALA A 113 13.80 13.85 -7.75
CA ALA A 113 12.71 12.91 -7.95
C ALA A 113 11.36 13.60 -8.15
N ILE A 114 11.02 14.57 -7.30
CA ILE A 114 9.75 15.28 -7.39
C ILE A 114 9.68 16.15 -8.64
N LYS A 115 10.80 16.77 -9.04
CA LYS A 115 10.88 17.54 -10.28
C LYS A 115 10.59 16.65 -11.50
N GLU A 116 11.28 15.52 -11.62
CA GLU A 116 11.08 14.58 -12.73
C GLU A 116 9.65 14.01 -12.72
N PHE A 117 9.15 13.62 -11.55
CA PHE A 117 7.77 13.13 -11.40
C PHE A 117 6.75 14.14 -11.92
N ASN A 118 6.84 15.39 -11.47
CA ASN A 118 5.92 16.44 -11.87
C ASN A 118 6.02 16.76 -13.37
N GLU A 119 7.23 16.77 -13.93
CA GLU A 119 7.43 17.00 -15.37
C GLU A 119 6.78 15.88 -16.21
N ILE A 120 6.95 14.61 -15.82
CA ILE A 120 6.30 13.47 -16.48
C ILE A 120 4.77 13.63 -16.46
N LEU A 121 4.19 13.99 -15.31
CA LEU A 121 2.75 14.16 -15.18
C LEU A 121 2.23 15.35 -15.99
N GLU A 122 2.96 16.46 -16.00
CA GLU A 122 2.60 17.63 -16.81
C GLU A 122 2.58 17.28 -18.30
N LEU A 123 3.64 16.65 -18.80
CA LEU A 123 3.73 16.20 -20.20
C LEU A 123 2.66 15.15 -20.53
N SER A 124 2.37 14.23 -19.60
CA SER A 124 1.27 13.26 -19.78
C SER A 124 -0.07 13.96 -19.96
N ASN A 125 -0.37 14.97 -19.12
CA ASN A 125 -1.61 15.74 -19.20
C ASN A 125 -1.71 16.54 -20.49
N GLN A 126 -0.61 17.14 -20.94
CA GLN A 126 -0.54 17.82 -22.25
C GLN A 126 -0.79 16.84 -23.39
N SER A 127 -0.16 15.66 -23.37
CA SER A 127 -0.35 14.62 -24.39
C SER A 127 -1.80 14.12 -24.46
N MET A 128 -2.52 14.01 -23.33
CA MET A 128 -3.92 13.58 -23.32
C MET A 128 -4.84 14.58 -23.99
N ARG A 129 -4.58 15.88 -23.84
CA ARG A 129 -5.31 16.95 -24.54
C ARG A 129 -5.04 16.91 -26.04
N ALA A 130 -3.77 16.74 -26.44
CA ALA A 130 -3.38 16.62 -27.85
C ALA A 130 -3.98 15.37 -28.52
N GLY A 131 -4.02 14.24 -27.82
CA GLY A 131 -4.55 12.97 -28.34
C GLY A 131 -6.05 13.03 -28.70
N LYS A 132 -6.84 13.89 -28.04
CA LYS A 132 -8.24 14.16 -28.43
C LYS A 132 -8.35 14.88 -29.78
N MET A 133 -7.30 15.59 -30.20
CA MET A 133 -7.25 16.36 -31.45
C MET A 133 -6.61 15.58 -32.61
N SER A 134 -5.87 14.51 -32.35
CA SER A 134 -5.18 13.72 -33.38
C SER A 134 -6.14 12.99 -34.33
N GLN A 135 -6.09 13.33 -35.61
CA GLN A 135 -6.97 12.74 -36.64
C GLN A 135 -6.23 11.77 -37.55
N THR A 136 -4.94 12.00 -37.80
CA THR A 136 -4.18 11.19 -38.76
C THR A 136 -3.57 9.94 -38.12
N LYS A 137 -3.27 8.92 -38.94
CA LYS A 137 -2.59 7.71 -38.48
C LYS A 137 -1.18 8.01 -37.95
N HIS A 138 -0.48 8.97 -38.57
CA HIS A 138 0.87 9.37 -38.15
C HIS A 138 0.86 10.03 -36.77
N GLU A 139 -0.02 11.01 -36.55
CA GLU A 139 -0.18 11.68 -35.25
C GLU A 139 -0.48 10.68 -34.13
N LYS A 140 -1.31 9.66 -34.39
CA LYS A 140 -1.60 8.61 -33.41
C LYS A 140 -0.38 7.76 -33.07
N ILE A 141 0.49 7.49 -34.04
CA ILE A 141 1.74 6.74 -33.81
C ILE A 141 2.71 7.58 -32.97
N GLU A 142 2.86 8.85 -33.30
CA GLU A 142 3.70 9.79 -32.53
C GLU A 142 3.19 9.96 -31.10
N TRP A 143 1.89 10.15 -30.93
CA TRP A 143 1.26 10.23 -29.62
C TRP A 143 1.52 8.97 -28.76
N TRP A 144 1.39 7.78 -29.35
CA TRP A 144 1.73 6.54 -28.64
C TRP A 144 3.22 6.42 -28.31
N LYS A 145 4.09 6.88 -29.21
CA LYS A 145 5.53 6.90 -28.98
C LYS A 145 5.90 7.81 -27.81
N GLU A 146 5.37 9.04 -27.79
CA GLU A 146 5.58 10.02 -26.71
C GLU A 146 5.11 9.45 -25.37
N ARG A 147 3.90 8.91 -25.30
CA ARG A 147 3.39 8.32 -24.05
C ARG A 147 4.16 7.09 -23.59
N SER A 148 4.69 6.28 -24.52
CA SER A 148 5.55 5.14 -24.18
C SER A 148 6.90 5.60 -23.61
N GLN A 149 7.42 6.73 -24.08
CA GLN A 149 8.64 7.34 -23.52
C GLN A 149 8.39 7.88 -22.11
N LEU A 150 7.25 8.53 -21.88
CA LEU A 150 6.85 8.98 -20.54
C LEU A 150 6.65 7.81 -19.56
N ASP A 151 6.07 6.69 -20.03
CA ASP A 151 5.93 5.46 -19.24
C ASP A 151 7.30 4.89 -18.82
N LEU A 152 8.27 4.89 -19.75
CA LEU A 152 9.64 4.48 -19.46
C LEU A 152 10.34 5.42 -18.48
N ARG A 153 10.22 6.75 -18.65
CA ARG A 153 10.76 7.73 -17.69
C ARG A 153 10.22 7.52 -16.28
N LEU A 154 8.92 7.26 -16.14
CA LEU A 154 8.32 6.98 -14.83
C LEU A 154 8.84 5.66 -14.25
N LYS A 155 9.02 4.63 -15.07
CA LYS A 155 9.67 3.38 -14.63
C LYS A 155 11.08 3.65 -14.09
N GLU A 156 11.91 4.35 -14.87
CA GLU A 156 13.30 4.65 -14.51
C GLU A 156 13.38 5.51 -13.24
N LEU A 157 12.47 6.46 -13.06
CA LEU A 157 12.34 7.23 -11.82
C LEU A 157 12.07 6.32 -10.61
N LEU A 158 11.17 5.35 -10.73
CA LEU A 158 10.86 4.41 -9.65
C LEU A 158 12.02 3.43 -9.39
N ASP A 159 12.73 3.01 -10.43
CA ASP A 159 13.95 2.21 -10.28
C ASP A 159 15.02 3.02 -9.51
N ASN A 160 15.20 4.30 -9.81
CA ASN A 160 16.14 5.19 -9.11
C ASN A 160 15.74 5.44 -7.64
N ILE A 161 14.45 5.64 -7.36
CA ILE A 161 13.96 5.75 -5.97
C ILE A 161 14.27 4.46 -5.21
N GLU A 162 14.04 3.29 -5.80
CA GLU A 162 14.37 2.03 -5.14
C GLU A 162 15.88 1.86 -4.94
N ASP A 163 16.68 2.00 -5.99
CA ASP A 163 18.10 1.67 -5.94
C ASP A 163 18.90 2.72 -5.13
N CYS A 164 18.62 4.02 -5.30
CA CYS A 164 19.36 5.09 -4.63
C CYS A 164 18.83 5.41 -3.22
N TRP A 165 17.51 5.47 -3.01
CA TRP A 165 16.97 5.86 -1.70
C TRP A 165 16.87 4.67 -0.76
N LEU A 166 16.24 3.57 -1.20
CA LEU A 166 16.06 2.37 -0.38
C LEU A 166 17.31 1.49 -0.39
N GLY A 167 17.88 1.23 -1.56
CA GLY A 167 19.03 0.36 -1.76
C GLY A 167 18.89 -0.99 -1.04
N GLY A 168 19.91 -1.32 -0.27
CA GLY A 168 19.95 -2.53 0.56
C GLY A 168 18.86 -2.64 1.62
N PHE A 169 18.16 -1.55 1.91
CA PHE A 169 17.14 -1.48 2.94
C PHE A 169 15.72 -1.67 2.44
N LYS A 170 15.48 -1.85 1.13
CA LYS A 170 14.12 -2.03 0.57
C LYS A 170 13.33 -3.18 1.17
N GLY A 171 14.00 -4.18 1.74
CA GLY A 171 13.38 -5.24 2.54
C GLY A 171 12.52 -4.73 3.71
N ILE A 172 12.70 -3.50 4.18
CA ILE A 172 11.86 -2.90 5.23
C ILE A 172 10.42 -2.68 4.78
N LEU A 173 10.18 -2.48 3.48
CA LEU A 173 8.85 -2.21 2.92
C LEU A 173 8.14 -3.48 2.47
N MET A 174 8.88 -4.57 2.26
CA MET A 174 8.33 -5.80 1.68
C MET A 174 7.46 -6.57 2.69
N ALA A 175 6.55 -7.38 2.18
CA ALA A 175 5.74 -8.34 2.92
C ALA A 175 6.61 -9.26 3.81
N ASN A 176 5.98 -9.85 4.82
CA ASN A 176 6.70 -10.75 5.72
C ASN A 176 7.20 -11.98 4.95
N SER A 177 8.47 -12.30 5.15
CA SER A 177 9.02 -13.57 4.71
C SER A 177 8.71 -14.63 5.77
N HIS A 178 8.29 -15.81 5.30
CA HIS A 178 8.03 -16.96 6.17
C HIS A 178 9.34 -17.68 6.48
N HIS A 179 10.13 -17.11 7.40
CA HIS A 179 11.25 -17.82 7.99
C HIS A 179 10.87 -18.31 9.38
N ASP A 180 11.08 -19.60 9.61
CA ASP A 180 10.96 -20.17 10.95
C ASP A 180 12.03 -19.53 11.87
N PRO A 181 11.72 -19.24 13.15
CA PRO A 181 12.69 -18.78 14.14
C PRO A 181 14.06 -19.48 14.10
N SER A 182 14.11 -20.80 13.81
CA SER A 182 15.38 -21.53 13.70
C SER A 182 16.24 -21.07 12.51
N GLN A 183 15.60 -20.74 11.38
CA GLN A 183 16.29 -20.23 10.17
C GLN A 183 16.85 -18.83 10.42
N ILE A 184 16.08 -17.97 11.10
CA ILE A 184 16.52 -16.63 11.47
C ILE A 184 17.69 -16.71 12.45
N SER A 185 17.63 -17.58 13.46
CA SER A 185 18.74 -17.82 14.38
C SER A 185 19.99 -18.30 13.65
N ARG A 186 19.84 -19.26 12.71
CA ARG A 186 20.96 -19.75 11.90
C ARG A 186 21.56 -18.66 11.02
N PHE A 187 20.74 -17.79 10.44
CA PHE A 187 21.20 -16.65 9.67
C PHE A 187 21.98 -15.67 10.55
N LYS A 188 21.45 -15.34 11.72
CA LYS A 188 22.14 -14.52 12.73
C LYS A 188 23.49 -15.12 13.10
N ASP A 189 23.56 -16.41 13.45
CA ASP A 189 24.82 -17.06 13.84
C ASP A 189 25.87 -17.03 12.71
N LYS A 190 25.43 -17.21 11.46
CA LYS A 190 26.31 -17.09 10.29
C LYS A 190 26.79 -15.67 10.09
N MET A 191 25.91 -14.67 10.16
CA MET A 191 26.28 -13.25 10.05
C MET A 191 27.21 -12.82 11.19
N ASP A 192 26.96 -13.26 12.43
CA ASP A 192 27.80 -12.98 13.61
C ASP A 192 29.18 -13.68 13.54
N SER A 193 29.31 -14.69 12.68
CA SER A 193 30.58 -15.36 12.39
C SER A 193 31.41 -14.64 11.31
N ILE A 194 30.78 -13.71 10.58
CA ILE A 194 31.47 -12.84 9.64
C ILE A 194 32.28 -11.86 10.47
N ASN A 195 33.55 -12.20 10.69
CA ASN A 195 34.50 -11.24 11.21
C ASN A 195 34.78 -10.24 10.10
N PHE A 196 34.62 -8.94 10.39
CA PHE A 196 35.34 -7.88 9.69
C PHE A 196 36.83 -8.12 9.96
N ARG A 197 37.45 -9.02 9.19
CA ARG A 197 38.81 -9.46 9.45
C ARG A 197 39.73 -8.31 9.15
N ARG A 198 40.24 -7.67 10.21
CA ARG A 198 41.56 -7.07 10.17
C ARG A 198 42.56 -8.16 9.80
N ASP A 199 43.26 -8.02 8.69
CA ASP A 199 44.46 -8.78 8.35
C ASP A 199 45.65 -8.37 9.25
N VAL A 200 45.39 -8.15 10.55
CA VAL A 200 46.40 -7.77 11.53
C VAL A 200 46.94 -9.04 12.17
N ARG A 201 48.19 -9.32 11.83
CA ARG A 201 49.06 -10.39 12.34
C ARG A 201 49.31 -10.37 13.87
N LYS A 202 48.29 -10.25 14.72
CA LYS A 202 48.44 -10.34 16.19
C LYS A 202 47.32 -11.19 16.82
N PRO A 203 47.59 -12.47 17.11
CA PRO A 203 46.65 -13.31 17.82
C PRO A 203 46.79 -13.03 19.33
N SER A 204 45.81 -12.37 19.92
CA SER A 204 45.55 -12.56 21.36
C SER A 204 44.06 -12.86 21.56
N ALA A 205 43.76 -14.14 21.77
CA ALA A 205 42.42 -14.71 21.87
C ALA A 205 41.59 -14.21 23.07
N LYS A 206 42.11 -13.28 23.89
CA LYS A 206 41.42 -12.74 25.07
C LYS A 206 40.61 -11.46 24.82
N HIS A 207 40.79 -10.78 23.68
CA HIS A 207 40.01 -9.59 23.31
C HIS A 207 38.89 -9.85 22.28
N GLN A 208 38.88 -11.01 21.61
CA GLN A 208 37.95 -11.32 20.51
C GLN A 208 36.47 -11.43 20.92
N ILE A 209 36.14 -11.54 22.21
CA ILE A 209 34.76 -11.77 22.68
C ILE A 209 34.01 -10.46 22.98
N LYS A 210 34.70 -9.31 23.08
CA LYS A 210 34.07 -8.06 23.58
C LYS A 210 33.44 -7.14 22.52
N ASN A 211 33.69 -7.37 21.22
CA ASN A 211 33.29 -6.42 20.17
C ASN A 211 32.24 -7.02 19.22
N ARG A 212 31.19 -7.68 19.75
CA ARG A 212 30.05 -8.11 18.93
C ARG A 212 29.02 -6.98 18.88
N LEU A 213 28.67 -6.56 17.67
CA LEU A 213 27.49 -5.73 17.43
C LEU A 213 26.24 -6.51 17.83
N ASP A 214 25.48 -5.98 18.79
CA ASP A 214 24.16 -6.51 19.12
C ASP A 214 23.14 -5.93 18.12
N ILE A 215 22.97 -6.63 17.00
CA ILE A 215 22.05 -6.24 15.93
C ILE A 215 20.65 -6.79 16.24
N ASP A 216 19.64 -5.94 16.13
CA ASP A 216 18.25 -6.33 16.31
C ASP A 216 17.82 -7.40 15.28
N ILE A 217 17.06 -8.39 15.73
CA ILE A 217 16.56 -9.49 14.90
C ILE A 217 15.74 -9.01 13.68
N GLU A 218 15.07 -7.86 13.78
CA GLU A 218 14.31 -7.27 12.68
C GLU A 218 15.19 -6.80 11.53
N LEU A 219 16.44 -6.39 11.80
CA LEU A 219 17.38 -6.03 10.73
C LEU A 219 17.80 -7.27 9.94
N TYR A 220 18.03 -8.40 10.60
CA TYR A 220 18.33 -9.66 9.91
C TYR A 220 17.13 -10.13 9.06
N LYS A 221 15.90 -10.00 9.56
CA LYS A 221 14.69 -10.31 8.78
C LYS A 221 14.58 -9.43 7.54
N LEU A 222 14.95 -8.15 7.63
CA LEU A 222 15.00 -7.25 6.48
C LEU A 222 15.94 -7.77 5.39
N LEU A 223 17.15 -8.24 5.76
CA LEU A 223 18.10 -8.77 4.78
C LEU A 223 17.58 -10.03 4.09
N LEU A 224 16.92 -10.91 4.84
CA LEU A 224 16.30 -12.11 4.27
C LEU A 224 15.19 -11.75 3.28
N ARG A 225 14.47 -10.63 3.46
CA ARG A 225 13.44 -10.17 2.52
C ARG A 225 13.99 -9.72 1.16
N LEU A 226 15.30 -9.50 1.01
CA LEU A 226 15.91 -9.23 -0.30
C LEU A 226 15.81 -10.44 -1.26
N GLY A 227 15.44 -11.61 -0.75
CA GLY A 227 15.19 -12.81 -1.55
C GLY A 227 16.44 -13.65 -1.78
N ALA A 228 16.31 -14.70 -2.59
CA ALA A 228 17.40 -15.66 -2.81
C ALA A 228 18.55 -15.11 -3.66
N TYR A 229 18.33 -14.01 -4.38
CA TYR A 229 19.28 -13.42 -5.33
C TYR A 229 19.37 -11.90 -5.16
N PRO A 230 19.83 -11.39 -4.00
CA PRO A 230 20.03 -9.96 -3.78
C PRO A 230 21.11 -9.40 -4.70
N LYS A 231 20.99 -8.13 -5.13
CA LYS A 231 22.02 -7.43 -5.91
C LYS A 231 23.24 -7.17 -5.03
N ASP A 232 24.43 -7.16 -5.64
CA ASP A 232 25.70 -6.87 -4.96
C ASP A 232 25.67 -5.49 -4.26
N GLN A 233 25.18 -4.46 -4.97
CA GLN A 233 25.01 -3.10 -4.45
C GLN A 233 24.09 -3.03 -3.22
N ASP A 234 23.02 -3.84 -3.18
CA ASP A 234 22.11 -3.89 -2.04
C ASP A 234 22.82 -4.44 -0.79
N ILE A 235 23.64 -5.48 -0.98
CA ILE A 235 24.41 -6.10 0.10
C ILE A 235 25.51 -5.15 0.58
N GLU A 236 26.22 -4.49 -0.34
CA GLU A 236 27.25 -3.51 -0.01
C GLU A 236 26.67 -2.36 0.82
N ASP A 237 25.52 -1.80 0.43
CA ASP A 237 24.86 -0.70 1.18
C ASP A 237 24.58 -1.10 2.65
N VAL A 238 24.12 -2.34 2.86
CA VAL A 238 23.92 -2.90 4.20
C VAL A 238 25.26 -3.07 4.94
N LEU A 239 26.29 -3.57 4.27
CA LEU A 239 27.58 -3.82 4.91
C LEU A 239 28.24 -2.51 5.37
N TYR A 240 28.15 -1.44 4.56
CA TYR A 240 28.58 -0.11 4.99
C TYR A 240 27.86 0.32 6.27
N PHE A 241 26.53 0.14 6.34
CA PHE A 241 25.77 0.45 7.55
C PHE A 241 26.21 -0.39 8.76
N LEU A 242 26.49 -1.68 8.58
CA LEU A 242 26.96 -2.54 9.66
C LEU A 242 28.35 -2.12 10.15
N VAL A 243 29.25 -1.71 9.25
CA VAL A 243 30.57 -1.17 9.61
C VAL A 243 30.43 0.17 10.34
N ASP A 244 29.51 1.04 9.91
CA ASP A 244 29.24 2.31 10.59
C ASP A 244 28.68 2.09 12.00
N ALA A 245 27.74 1.15 12.14
CA ALA A 245 27.24 0.75 13.44
C ALA A 245 28.37 0.19 14.32
N TYR A 246 29.26 -0.64 13.76
CA TYR A 246 30.42 -1.19 14.47
C TYR A 246 31.31 -0.06 14.98
N ASN A 247 31.71 0.85 14.10
CA ASN A 247 32.62 1.95 14.39
C ASN A 247 32.03 2.95 15.39
N LYS A 248 30.70 3.09 15.45
CA LYS A 248 30.02 3.95 16.41
C LYS A 248 29.97 3.36 17.82
N HIS A 249 29.91 2.04 17.95
CA HIS A 249 29.74 1.34 19.23
C HIS A 249 31.03 0.76 19.81
N ASN A 250 32.14 0.77 19.06
CA ASN A 250 33.42 0.24 19.50
C ASN A 250 34.52 1.32 19.44
N ASP A 251 35.46 1.26 20.38
CA ASP A 251 36.61 2.19 20.43
C ASP A 251 37.58 1.98 19.25
N GLU A 252 37.66 0.75 18.74
CA GLU A 252 38.51 0.41 17.61
C GLU A 252 37.73 0.55 16.29
N GLN A 253 38.03 1.61 15.53
CA GLN A 253 37.42 1.84 14.22
C GLN A 253 38.11 1.03 13.12
N ILE A 254 37.33 0.59 12.14
CA ILE A 254 37.77 -0.09 10.92
C ILE A 254 37.63 0.91 9.76
N GLY A 255 38.75 1.20 9.09
CA GLY A 255 38.74 1.97 7.85
C GLY A 255 38.09 1.19 6.71
N TYR A 256 37.33 1.86 5.84
CA TYR A 256 36.69 1.18 4.71
C TYR A 256 37.70 0.56 3.72
N ASP A 257 38.91 1.11 3.64
CA ASP A 257 40.03 0.60 2.85
C ASP A 257 40.67 -0.68 3.44
N GLU A 258 40.41 -0.99 4.71
CA GLU A 258 40.86 -2.22 5.37
C GLU A 258 39.95 -3.42 5.06
N ILE A 259 38.80 -3.20 4.42
CA ILE A 259 37.77 -4.21 4.19
C ILE A 259 37.82 -4.72 2.75
N ASP A 260 37.89 -6.04 2.60
CA ASP A 260 37.69 -6.73 1.32
C ASP A 260 36.17 -6.82 1.02
N TRP A 261 35.63 -5.76 0.41
CA TRP A 261 34.21 -5.63 0.11
C TRP A 261 33.71 -6.72 -0.83
N ASP A 262 34.44 -7.01 -1.91
CA ASP A 262 34.04 -8.03 -2.89
C ASP A 262 33.82 -9.38 -2.22
N LYS A 263 34.78 -9.81 -1.41
CA LYS A 263 34.67 -11.09 -0.69
C LYS A 263 33.54 -11.07 0.33
N LEU A 264 33.41 -9.98 1.09
CA LEU A 264 32.38 -9.85 2.12
C LEU A 264 30.97 -9.89 1.50
N THR A 265 30.78 -9.21 0.38
CA THR A 265 29.53 -9.20 -0.38
C THR A 265 29.19 -10.60 -0.90
N ILE A 266 30.16 -11.36 -1.41
CA ILE A 266 29.97 -12.75 -1.83
C ILE A 266 29.58 -13.64 -0.65
N ASP A 267 30.33 -13.57 0.47
CA ASP A 267 30.08 -14.38 1.67
C ASP A 267 28.65 -14.14 2.20
N VAL A 268 28.23 -12.87 2.29
CA VAL A 268 26.88 -12.50 2.76
C VAL A 268 25.81 -12.94 1.77
N ARG A 269 26.04 -12.80 0.46
CA ARG A 269 25.11 -13.29 -0.58
C ARG A 269 24.88 -14.78 -0.44
N GLU A 270 25.94 -15.57 -0.35
CA GLU A 270 25.84 -17.03 -0.19
C GLU A 270 25.06 -17.41 1.08
N ILE A 271 25.28 -16.67 2.17
CA ILE A 271 24.55 -16.86 3.42
C ILE A 271 23.05 -16.58 3.21
N ILE A 272 22.67 -15.43 2.64
CA ILE A 272 21.27 -15.06 2.37
C ILE A 272 20.61 -16.11 1.45
N SER A 273 21.24 -16.43 0.32
CA SER A 273 20.75 -17.43 -0.64
C SER A 273 20.54 -18.79 0.03
N SER A 274 21.49 -19.24 0.87
CA SER A 274 21.41 -20.54 1.55
C SER A 274 20.21 -20.67 2.50
N ILE A 275 19.75 -19.56 3.08
CA ILE A 275 18.59 -19.53 3.98
C ILE A 275 17.29 -19.44 3.17
N ASN A 276 17.27 -18.55 2.17
CA ASN A 276 16.07 -18.29 1.36
C ASN A 276 15.66 -19.46 0.46
N LEU A 277 16.61 -20.23 -0.09
CA LEU A 277 16.32 -21.42 -0.90
C LEU A 277 15.67 -22.57 -0.09
N VAL A 278 15.82 -22.57 1.24
CA VAL A 278 15.25 -23.58 2.12
C VAL A 278 13.88 -23.13 2.67
N GLY A 279 13.58 -21.84 2.66
CA GLY A 279 12.43 -21.23 3.33
C GLY A 279 11.27 -20.77 2.44
N SER A 280 11.24 -21.11 1.15
CA SER A 280 10.26 -20.52 0.21
C SER A 280 8.91 -21.24 0.20
N SER A 281 8.13 -21.12 1.28
CA SER A 281 6.66 -21.19 1.18
C SER A 281 6.13 -19.77 1.17
N GLN A 282 5.81 -19.23 -0.02
CA GLN A 282 5.08 -17.97 -0.13
C GLN A 282 3.68 -18.20 0.46
N ALA A 283 3.36 -17.54 1.58
CA ALA A 283 1.95 -17.44 1.95
C ALA A 283 1.31 -16.43 1.01
N ASN A 284 0.27 -16.88 0.31
CA ASN A 284 -0.39 -16.10 -0.72
C ASN A 284 -1.24 -14.94 -0.18
N ASP A 285 -1.20 -14.64 1.12
CA ASP A 285 -2.10 -13.66 1.77
C ASP A 285 -1.35 -12.63 2.65
N GLN A 286 -0.16 -12.19 2.25
CA GLN A 286 0.57 -11.13 2.95
C GLN A 286 0.20 -9.74 2.43
N HIS A 287 0.08 -8.78 3.34
CA HIS A 287 -0.31 -7.40 3.02
C HIS A 287 0.62 -6.37 3.65
N VAL A 288 0.92 -5.32 2.90
CA VAL A 288 1.69 -4.16 3.36
C VAL A 288 0.77 -2.93 3.36
N ILE A 289 0.72 -2.22 4.48
CA ILE A 289 -0.03 -0.97 4.61
C ILE A 289 0.98 0.17 4.78
N LEU A 290 0.96 1.12 3.86
CA LEU A 290 1.82 2.29 3.88
C LEU A 290 1.13 3.46 4.60
N ILE A 291 1.87 4.11 5.49
CA ILE A 291 1.50 5.40 6.09
C ILE A 291 2.47 6.43 5.55
N LEU A 292 2.01 7.24 4.60
CA LEU A 292 2.86 8.14 3.83
C LEU A 292 2.71 9.57 4.35
N ASP A 293 3.82 10.26 4.57
CA ASP A 293 3.78 11.69 4.87
C ASP A 293 3.33 12.53 3.65
N LYS A 294 3.11 13.82 3.88
CA LYS A 294 2.67 14.76 2.84
C LYS A 294 3.64 14.93 1.66
N ASN A 295 4.94 14.77 1.89
CA ASN A 295 5.99 14.93 0.89
C ASN A 295 6.11 13.69 -0.03
N VAL A 296 5.73 12.51 0.46
CA VAL A 296 5.91 11.26 -0.30
C VAL A 296 4.64 10.61 -0.80
N GLN A 297 3.46 11.01 -0.31
CA GLN A 297 2.19 10.39 -0.71
C GLN A 297 1.86 10.51 -2.20
N MET A 298 2.41 11.48 -2.94
CA MET A 298 2.12 11.64 -4.37
C MET A 298 2.76 10.55 -5.23
N LEU A 299 3.84 9.93 -4.74
CA LEU A 299 4.61 8.92 -5.47
C LEU A 299 3.88 7.56 -5.46
N PRO A 300 3.95 6.78 -6.54
CA PRO A 300 3.31 5.47 -6.62
C PRO A 300 4.19 4.37 -5.99
N TRP A 301 4.38 4.41 -4.67
CA TRP A 301 5.21 3.45 -3.92
C TRP A 301 4.89 1.98 -4.23
N GLU A 302 3.61 1.66 -4.43
CA GLU A 302 3.13 0.32 -4.77
C GLU A 302 3.55 -0.15 -6.16
N SER A 303 4.21 0.70 -6.94
CA SER A 303 4.79 0.38 -8.25
C SER A 303 6.31 0.36 -8.26
N LEU A 304 6.98 0.58 -7.11
CA LEU A 304 8.39 0.30 -6.95
C LEU A 304 8.68 -1.18 -7.27
N PRO A 305 9.80 -1.53 -7.90
CA PRO A 305 10.11 -2.91 -8.28
C PRO A 305 9.91 -3.95 -7.16
N CYS A 306 10.32 -3.64 -5.94
CA CYS A 306 10.21 -4.52 -4.78
C CYS A 306 8.77 -4.68 -4.26
N LEU A 307 7.87 -3.73 -4.52
CA LEU A 307 6.48 -3.71 -4.05
C LEU A 307 5.45 -4.03 -5.13
N ARG A 308 5.80 -3.92 -6.41
CA ARG A 308 4.87 -3.96 -7.54
C ARG A 308 4.01 -5.23 -7.60
N SER A 309 4.58 -6.37 -7.23
CA SER A 309 3.92 -7.68 -7.20
C SER A 309 3.27 -8.01 -5.85
N GLN A 310 3.29 -7.08 -4.88
CA GLN A 310 2.80 -7.29 -3.53
C GLN A 310 1.48 -6.57 -3.30
N ALA A 311 0.70 -7.07 -2.35
CA ALA A 311 -0.55 -6.45 -1.94
C ALA A 311 -0.26 -5.26 -1.02
N VAL A 312 -0.22 -4.06 -1.62
CA VAL A 312 0.09 -2.82 -0.91
C VAL A 312 -1.08 -1.85 -0.95
N SER A 313 -1.49 -1.37 0.22
CA SER A 313 -2.49 -0.31 0.39
C SER A 313 -1.93 0.85 1.22
N ARG A 314 -2.70 1.92 1.37
CA ARG A 314 -2.34 3.15 2.08
C ARG A 314 -3.34 3.47 3.18
N LEU A 315 -2.88 4.03 4.28
CA LEU A 315 -3.75 4.68 5.26
C LEU A 315 -3.09 5.97 5.77
N PRO A 316 -3.87 6.99 6.17
CA PRO A 316 -3.29 8.26 6.63
C PRO A 316 -2.54 8.15 7.96
N SER A 317 -2.96 7.25 8.85
CA SER A 317 -2.34 7.06 10.16
C SER A 317 -2.63 5.68 10.74
N LEU A 318 -1.93 5.35 11.84
CA LEU A 318 -2.20 4.15 12.63
C LEU A 318 -3.60 4.16 13.25
N SER A 319 -4.16 5.33 13.58
CA SER A 319 -5.52 5.46 14.13
C SER A 319 -6.56 5.01 13.10
N PHE A 320 -6.44 5.45 11.84
CA PHE A 320 -7.32 4.95 10.77
C PHE A 320 -7.21 3.44 10.57
N LEU A 321 -6.02 2.85 10.73
CA LEU A 321 -5.84 1.40 10.66
C LEU A 321 -6.53 0.68 11.82
N ARG A 322 -6.33 1.18 13.06
CA ARG A 322 -7.03 0.66 14.24
C ARG A 322 -8.54 0.72 14.06
N ASP A 323 -9.08 1.80 13.51
CA ASP A 323 -10.51 1.95 13.27
C ASP A 323 -11.02 0.87 12.31
N ARG A 324 -10.27 0.56 11.24
CA ARG A 324 -10.65 -0.52 10.30
C ARG A 324 -10.55 -1.92 10.90
N ILE A 325 -9.53 -2.18 11.71
CA ILE A 325 -9.41 -3.47 12.42
C ILE A 325 -10.55 -3.61 13.44
N THR A 326 -10.89 -2.54 14.14
CA THR A 326 -12.01 -2.52 15.09
C THR A 326 -13.34 -2.73 14.37
N LEU A 327 -13.51 -2.13 13.18
CA LEU A 327 -14.69 -2.36 12.33
C LEU A 327 -14.82 -3.83 11.90
N ILE A 328 -13.71 -4.50 11.51
CA ILE A 328 -13.73 -5.94 11.22
C ILE A 328 -14.24 -6.72 12.43
N ASN A 329 -13.73 -6.41 13.62
CA ASN A 329 -14.12 -7.11 14.86
C ASN A 329 -15.57 -6.82 15.26
N HIS A 330 -16.07 -5.62 14.98
CA HIS A 330 -17.46 -5.23 15.23
C HIS A 330 -18.43 -5.99 14.31
N ASN A 331 -18.09 -6.13 13.03
CA ASN A 331 -18.93 -6.84 12.06
C ASN A 331 -18.85 -8.37 12.23
N ASN A 332 -17.67 -8.89 12.59
CA ASN A 332 -17.45 -10.31 12.83
C ASN A 332 -17.76 -10.65 14.29
N ASN A 333 -19.02 -11.01 14.60
CA ASN A 333 -19.47 -11.52 15.90
C ASN A 333 -18.66 -12.71 16.46
N LYS A 334 -17.66 -13.24 15.72
CA LYS A 334 -16.65 -14.20 16.18
C LYS A 334 -15.27 -13.89 15.56
N PRO A 335 -14.16 -13.94 16.33
CA PRO A 335 -12.81 -13.51 15.92
C PRO A 335 -12.05 -14.55 15.08
N LYS A 336 -12.72 -15.26 14.15
CA LYS A 336 -12.07 -16.35 13.39
C LYS A 336 -11.31 -15.87 12.15
N THR A 337 -11.62 -14.70 11.59
CA THR A 337 -10.97 -14.18 10.39
C THR A 337 -10.63 -12.69 10.55
N SER A 338 -9.39 -12.32 10.22
CA SER A 338 -8.91 -10.93 10.18
C SER A 338 -9.30 -10.18 8.90
N ASN A 339 -10.31 -10.69 8.19
CA ASN A 339 -10.65 -10.28 6.84
C ASN A 339 -11.94 -9.49 6.87
N TYR A 340 -11.95 -8.33 6.19
CA TYR A 340 -13.18 -7.61 5.91
C TYR A 340 -13.86 -8.26 4.72
N ILE A 341 -15.07 -8.78 4.93
CA ILE A 341 -15.84 -9.50 3.91
C ILE A 341 -16.96 -8.58 3.43
N ILE A 342 -17.12 -8.45 2.11
CA ILE A 342 -18.22 -7.71 1.50
C ILE A 342 -19.19 -8.64 0.78
N ASP A 343 -20.49 -8.36 0.89
CA ASP A 343 -21.52 -9.01 0.11
C ASP A 343 -21.57 -8.40 -1.30
N GLN A 344 -21.10 -9.16 -2.30
CA GLN A 344 -21.08 -8.69 -3.68
C GLN A 344 -22.48 -8.47 -4.28
N SER A 345 -23.55 -9.00 -3.67
CA SER A 345 -24.93 -8.71 -4.11
C SER A 345 -25.41 -7.33 -3.70
N LYS A 346 -24.82 -6.74 -2.65
CA LYS A 346 -25.14 -5.40 -2.14
C LYS A 346 -24.22 -4.36 -2.74
N ALA A 347 -24.47 -3.99 -4.00
CA ALA A 347 -23.70 -2.97 -4.68
C ALA A 347 -24.56 -1.88 -5.32
N PHE A 348 -24.00 -0.66 -5.34
CA PHE A 348 -24.54 0.45 -6.10
C PHE A 348 -23.52 0.95 -7.13
N TYR A 349 -23.94 1.20 -8.37
CA TYR A 349 -23.04 1.67 -9.42
C TYR A 349 -23.49 2.99 -10.08
N VAL A 350 -22.51 3.79 -10.50
CA VAL A 350 -22.69 5.01 -11.30
C VAL A 350 -21.78 4.91 -12.52
N LEU A 351 -22.39 4.77 -13.70
CA LEU A 351 -21.68 4.54 -14.97
C LEU A 351 -21.97 5.66 -15.97
N ASN A 352 -20.91 6.32 -16.44
CA ASN A 352 -20.97 7.39 -17.44
C ASN A 352 -22.02 8.49 -17.11
N PRO A 353 -21.96 9.11 -15.92
CA PRO A 353 -22.99 10.06 -15.50
C PRO A 353 -23.04 11.34 -16.34
N SER A 354 -21.95 11.68 -17.05
CA SER A 354 -21.82 12.84 -17.94
C SER A 354 -22.14 12.54 -19.42
N GLN A 355 -22.46 11.28 -19.77
CA GLN A 355 -22.80 10.82 -21.12
C GLN A 355 -21.70 10.93 -22.20
N ASP A 356 -20.49 11.36 -21.85
CA ASP A 356 -19.38 11.55 -22.79
C ASP A 356 -18.41 10.34 -22.85
N LEU A 357 -18.47 9.41 -21.88
CA LEU A 357 -17.67 8.19 -21.84
C LEU A 357 -18.38 7.00 -22.51
N LYS A 358 -18.80 7.18 -23.77
CA LYS A 358 -19.61 6.16 -24.50
C LYS A 358 -18.89 4.82 -24.66
N TYR A 359 -17.58 4.84 -24.89
CA TYR A 359 -16.78 3.62 -24.99
C TYR A 359 -16.82 2.84 -23.67
N THR A 360 -16.45 3.50 -22.58
CA THR A 360 -16.47 2.94 -21.22
C THR A 360 -17.85 2.42 -20.83
N GLN A 361 -18.93 3.15 -21.14
CA GLN A 361 -20.28 2.66 -20.91
C GLN A 361 -20.53 1.33 -21.64
N ASN A 362 -20.21 1.25 -22.94
CA ASN A 362 -20.39 0.00 -23.70
C ASN A 362 -19.58 -1.17 -23.12
N GLU A 363 -18.40 -0.89 -22.54
CA GLU A 363 -17.53 -1.92 -21.98
C GLU A 363 -18.03 -2.47 -20.63
N PHE A 364 -18.74 -1.67 -19.81
CA PHE A 364 -19.16 -2.07 -18.46
C PHE A 364 -20.67 -2.23 -18.27
N GLU A 365 -21.51 -1.68 -19.16
CA GLU A 365 -22.97 -1.72 -19.02
C GLU A 365 -23.50 -3.16 -18.98
N GLY A 366 -22.97 -4.05 -19.83
CA GLY A 366 -23.33 -5.47 -19.81
C GLY A 366 -22.90 -6.18 -18.53
N PHE A 367 -21.75 -5.79 -17.96
CA PHE A 367 -21.24 -6.35 -16.71
C PHE A 367 -22.11 -5.94 -15.51
N VAL A 368 -22.36 -4.64 -15.31
CA VAL A 368 -23.15 -4.19 -14.16
C VAL A 368 -24.61 -4.67 -14.23
N LYS A 369 -25.19 -4.77 -15.44
CA LYS A 369 -26.55 -5.33 -15.65
C LYS A 369 -26.63 -6.84 -15.49
N SER A 370 -25.49 -7.54 -15.44
CA SER A 370 -25.50 -8.99 -15.23
C SER A 370 -25.76 -9.40 -13.78
N PHE A 371 -25.68 -8.46 -12.84
CA PHE A 371 -26.09 -8.62 -11.44
C PHE A 371 -27.53 -8.11 -11.30
N GLN A 372 -28.46 -8.96 -10.86
CA GLN A 372 -29.88 -8.59 -10.79
C GLN A 372 -30.19 -7.74 -9.56
N GLU A 373 -29.40 -7.90 -8.51
CA GLU A 373 -29.56 -7.26 -7.20
C GLU A 373 -28.93 -5.87 -7.14
N TRP A 374 -28.13 -5.50 -8.15
CA TRP A 374 -27.44 -4.21 -8.17
C TRP A 374 -28.36 -3.09 -8.61
N ASP A 375 -28.43 -2.04 -7.78
CA ASP A 375 -29.04 -0.78 -8.16
C ASP A 375 -27.98 0.17 -8.74
N GLY A 376 -28.40 1.12 -9.58
CA GLY A 376 -27.45 2.09 -10.10
C GLY A 376 -27.97 3.04 -11.17
N VAL A 377 -27.05 3.86 -11.66
CA VAL A 377 -27.32 4.92 -12.64
C VAL A 377 -26.41 4.73 -13.84
N ILE A 378 -27.00 4.77 -15.05
CA ILE A 378 -26.26 4.70 -16.33
C ILE A 378 -26.64 5.90 -17.18
N GLY A 379 -25.63 6.61 -17.71
CA GLY A 379 -25.87 7.62 -18.74
C GLY A 379 -26.68 8.82 -18.25
N ARG A 380 -26.70 9.11 -16.95
CA ARG A 380 -27.30 10.33 -16.40
C ARG A 380 -26.61 10.73 -15.09
N PRO A 381 -26.65 12.01 -14.70
CA PRO A 381 -26.23 12.44 -13.37
C PRO A 381 -27.06 11.73 -12.28
N PRO A 382 -26.44 11.11 -11.27
CA PRO A 382 -27.16 10.66 -10.08
C PRO A 382 -27.60 11.88 -9.25
N ILE A 383 -28.71 11.76 -8.54
CA ILE A 383 -29.10 12.75 -7.53
C ILE A 383 -28.35 12.49 -6.21
N GLU A 384 -28.22 13.52 -5.38
CA GLU A 384 -27.44 13.45 -4.13
C GLU A 384 -27.89 12.28 -3.22
N GLN A 385 -29.20 12.03 -3.15
CA GLN A 385 -29.76 10.95 -2.33
C GLN A 385 -29.44 9.55 -2.86
N GLU A 386 -29.32 9.37 -4.18
CA GLU A 386 -28.91 8.10 -4.79
C GLU A 386 -27.48 7.76 -4.38
N CYS A 387 -26.56 8.74 -4.47
CA CYS A 387 -25.18 8.57 -4.02
C CYS A 387 -25.10 8.30 -2.51
N LYS A 388 -25.85 9.06 -1.70
CA LYS A 388 -25.91 8.85 -0.24
C LYS A 388 -26.34 7.43 0.09
N ASN A 389 -27.50 6.99 -0.42
CA ASN A 389 -28.02 5.64 -0.17
C ASN A 389 -27.08 4.56 -0.73
N GLY A 390 -26.48 4.80 -1.89
CA GLY A 390 -25.48 3.92 -2.49
C GLY A 390 -24.31 3.68 -1.54
N LEU A 391 -23.77 4.74 -0.93
CA LEU A 391 -22.64 4.66 0.00
C LEU A 391 -23.02 4.12 1.38
N THR A 392 -24.23 4.38 1.87
CA THR A 392 -24.63 4.02 3.24
C THR A 392 -25.32 2.68 3.35
N ASN A 393 -25.94 2.15 2.29
CA ASN A 393 -26.80 0.96 2.39
C ASN A 393 -26.23 -0.26 1.65
N ASN A 394 -25.10 -0.10 0.98
CA ASN A 394 -24.43 -1.17 0.24
C ASN A 394 -23.06 -1.48 0.85
N ASP A 395 -22.49 -2.60 0.43
CA ASP A 395 -21.13 -2.99 0.80
C ASP A 395 -20.13 -2.55 -0.27
N LEU A 396 -20.58 -2.41 -1.52
CA LEU A 396 -19.77 -1.97 -2.67
C LEU A 396 -20.40 -0.77 -3.39
N TYR A 397 -19.59 0.26 -3.65
CA TYR A 397 -19.96 1.40 -4.48
C TYR A 397 -18.99 1.53 -5.65
N ILE A 398 -19.48 1.50 -6.89
CA ILE A 398 -18.64 1.59 -8.09
C ILE A 398 -18.97 2.87 -8.84
N TYR A 399 -17.99 3.75 -8.99
CA TYR A 399 -18.09 4.96 -9.80
C TYR A 399 -17.17 4.87 -11.00
N VAL A 400 -17.74 4.96 -12.20
CA VAL A 400 -17.02 4.99 -13.47
C VAL A 400 -17.41 6.26 -14.22
N GLY A 401 -16.60 7.29 -14.07
CA GLY A 401 -16.87 8.65 -14.55
C GLY A 401 -15.69 9.58 -14.35
N HIS A 402 -15.88 10.87 -14.61
CA HIS A 402 -14.82 11.86 -14.42
C HIS A 402 -14.56 12.17 -12.95
N GLY A 403 -13.29 12.34 -12.59
CA GLY A 403 -12.91 12.80 -11.26
C GLY A 403 -13.35 11.87 -10.13
N THR A 404 -13.83 12.49 -9.06
CA THR A 404 -14.17 11.82 -7.79
C THR A 404 -15.67 11.66 -7.56
N GLY A 405 -16.50 12.16 -8.48
CA GLY A 405 -17.96 12.23 -8.30
C GLY A 405 -18.44 13.37 -7.39
N GLU A 406 -17.54 14.27 -6.96
CA GLU A 406 -17.87 15.42 -6.09
C GLU A 406 -18.94 16.36 -6.64
N GLN A 407 -19.06 16.42 -7.97
CA GLN A 407 -20.11 17.17 -8.65
C GLN A 407 -21.52 16.64 -8.37
N TYR A 408 -21.64 15.37 -7.93
CA TYR A 408 -22.91 14.72 -7.61
C TYR A 408 -23.10 14.52 -6.10
N PHE A 409 -22.01 14.27 -5.37
CA PHE A 409 -22.04 14.13 -3.91
C PHE A 409 -20.81 14.77 -3.28
N ARG A 410 -21.00 15.90 -2.61
CA ARG A 410 -19.89 16.76 -2.14
C ARG A 410 -19.08 16.09 -1.02
N SER A 411 -17.77 16.31 -1.02
CA SER A 411 -16.83 15.80 0.00
C SER A 411 -17.26 16.01 1.46
N HIS A 412 -17.79 17.18 1.82
CA HIS A 412 -18.24 17.43 3.20
C HIS A 412 -19.46 16.59 3.61
N ARG A 413 -20.29 16.16 2.65
CA ARG A 413 -21.41 15.24 2.89
C ARG A 413 -20.92 13.81 3.04
N ILE A 414 -19.91 13.41 2.26
CA ILE A 414 -19.24 12.11 2.40
C ILE A 414 -18.68 11.99 3.82
N ARG A 415 -17.93 13.00 4.30
CA ARG A 415 -17.37 12.99 5.67
C ARG A 415 -18.41 12.90 6.79
N ALA A 416 -19.65 13.31 6.52
CA ALA A 416 -20.74 13.30 7.49
C ALA A 416 -21.53 11.98 7.48
N LEU A 417 -21.12 10.98 6.71
CA LEU A 417 -21.74 9.67 6.73
C LEU A 417 -21.27 8.89 7.96
N ASP A 418 -22.20 8.19 8.61
CA ASP A 418 -21.90 7.30 9.75
C ASP A 418 -21.23 6.00 9.30
N ARG A 419 -21.41 5.61 8.04
CA ARG A 419 -20.78 4.46 7.38
C ARG A 419 -20.55 4.75 5.90
N CYS A 420 -19.57 4.08 5.30
CA CYS A 420 -19.27 4.22 3.88
C CYS A 420 -18.85 2.87 3.28
N ALA A 421 -19.46 2.49 2.15
CA ALA A 421 -19.17 1.26 1.43
C ALA A 421 -17.71 1.18 0.94
N VAL A 422 -17.22 -0.04 0.67
CA VAL A 422 -16.00 -0.21 -0.13
C VAL A 422 -16.22 0.45 -1.48
N THR A 423 -15.33 1.35 -1.88
CA THR A 423 -15.58 2.28 -2.98
C THR A 423 -14.55 2.10 -4.09
N LEU A 424 -14.99 1.98 -5.34
CA LEU A 424 -14.13 1.99 -6.51
C LEU A 424 -14.37 3.30 -7.29
N LEU A 425 -13.48 4.29 -7.13
CA LEU A 425 -13.52 5.56 -7.87
C LEU A 425 -12.64 5.47 -9.13
N LEU A 426 -13.18 4.87 -10.17
CA LEU A 426 -12.52 4.65 -11.46
C LEU A 426 -12.62 5.90 -12.36
N GLY A 427 -12.11 7.02 -11.84
CA GLY A 427 -12.03 8.30 -12.53
C GLY A 427 -10.64 8.93 -12.42
N CYS A 428 -10.35 9.88 -13.30
CA CYS A 428 -9.06 10.60 -13.32
C CYS A 428 -8.80 11.34 -12.00
N SER A 429 -7.57 11.26 -11.48
CA SER A 429 -7.14 11.97 -10.26
C SER A 429 -8.04 11.76 -9.03
N SER A 430 -8.78 10.65 -8.97
CA SER A 430 -9.74 10.40 -7.89
C SER A 430 -9.09 10.15 -6.52
N GLY A 431 -7.83 9.76 -6.53
CA GLY A 431 -6.98 9.49 -5.38
C GLY A 431 -5.94 10.58 -5.12
N HIS A 432 -5.96 11.66 -5.90
CA HIS A 432 -5.04 12.78 -5.77
C HIS A 432 -5.32 13.56 -4.48
N LEU A 433 -4.26 13.92 -3.77
CA LEU A 433 -4.31 14.76 -2.59
C LEU A 433 -3.53 16.03 -2.89
N CYS A 434 -4.24 17.15 -2.93
CA CYS A 434 -3.68 18.45 -3.24
C CYS A 434 -2.74 18.89 -2.13
N ASP A 435 -1.53 19.30 -2.51
CA ASP A 435 -0.55 19.85 -1.59
C ASP A 435 -1.06 21.15 -0.96
N GLY A 436 -1.02 21.20 0.38
CA GLY A 436 -1.37 22.37 1.18
C GLY A 436 -0.16 23.26 1.51
N GLY A 437 1.03 22.93 1.00
CA GLY A 437 2.30 23.53 1.37
C GLY A 437 2.64 23.22 2.83
N GLU A 438 2.51 24.22 3.70
CA GLU A 438 2.71 24.01 5.14
C GLU A 438 1.56 23.19 5.76
N PHE A 439 0.34 23.30 5.23
CA PHE A 439 -0.83 22.59 5.71
C PHE A 439 -0.88 21.13 5.23
N ASP A 440 -1.67 20.32 5.92
CA ASP A 440 -1.91 18.93 5.52
C ASP A 440 -2.60 18.85 4.15
N PRO A 441 -2.24 17.87 3.32
CA PRO A 441 -2.88 17.64 2.04
C PRO A 441 -4.37 17.34 2.16
N SER A 442 -5.13 17.72 1.15
CA SER A 442 -6.59 17.50 1.13
C SER A 442 -7.06 16.92 -0.19
N GLY A 443 -8.13 16.12 -0.15
CA GLY A 443 -8.74 15.58 -1.36
C GLY A 443 -9.93 14.69 -1.03
N THR A 444 -10.69 14.32 -2.06
CA THR A 444 -11.91 13.52 -1.89
C THR A 444 -11.60 12.14 -1.31
N ALA A 445 -10.47 11.54 -1.67
CA ALA A 445 -10.07 10.23 -1.14
C ALA A 445 -10.03 10.21 0.40
N LEU A 446 -9.50 11.26 1.03
CA LEU A 446 -9.53 11.39 2.49
C LEU A 446 -10.95 11.52 3.03
N SER A 447 -11.87 12.15 2.29
CA SER A 447 -13.26 12.26 2.73
C SER A 447 -13.95 10.89 2.85
N TYR A 448 -13.68 9.95 1.93
CA TYR A 448 -14.16 8.57 2.03
C TYR A 448 -13.52 7.83 3.21
N ILE A 449 -12.21 7.99 3.42
CA ILE A 449 -11.51 7.34 4.53
C ILE A 449 -11.98 7.89 5.89
N ILE A 450 -12.24 9.20 6.00
CA ILE A 450 -12.86 9.81 7.18
C ILE A 450 -14.27 9.26 7.43
N ALA A 451 -15.05 9.03 6.37
CA ALA A 451 -16.40 8.46 6.44
C ALA A 451 -16.44 6.97 6.81
N GLY A 452 -15.31 6.36 7.16
CA GLY A 452 -15.24 4.95 7.55
C GLY A 452 -15.13 3.96 6.38
N CYS A 453 -14.89 4.40 5.14
CA CYS A 453 -14.74 3.52 3.97
C CYS A 453 -13.65 2.44 4.21
N PRO A 454 -13.98 1.13 4.20
CA PRO A 454 -13.01 0.08 4.49
C PRO A 454 -11.84 0.02 3.51
N ALA A 455 -12.15 0.19 2.22
CA ALA A 455 -11.18 0.28 1.15
C ALA A 455 -11.70 1.15 0.00
N LEU A 456 -10.83 2.01 -0.52
CA LEU A 456 -11.07 2.92 -1.62
C LEU A 456 -10.04 2.67 -2.71
N VAL A 457 -10.46 2.23 -3.90
CA VAL A 457 -9.62 2.21 -5.10
C VAL A 457 -9.75 3.54 -5.82
N ALA A 458 -8.63 4.19 -6.10
CA ALA A 458 -8.60 5.51 -6.71
C ALA A 458 -7.31 5.75 -7.52
N ASN A 459 -7.34 6.71 -8.46
CA ASN A 459 -6.20 7.04 -9.32
C ASN A 459 -5.46 8.28 -8.81
N LEU A 460 -4.15 8.20 -8.62
CA LEU A 460 -3.32 9.32 -8.13
C LEU A 460 -3.25 10.53 -9.08
N TRP A 461 -3.44 10.30 -10.38
CA TRP A 461 -3.39 11.33 -11.43
C TRP A 461 -4.33 10.97 -12.60
N ASP A 462 -4.32 11.80 -13.65
CA ASP A 462 -5.17 11.63 -14.82
C ASP A 462 -4.79 10.41 -15.67
N VAL A 463 -5.79 9.64 -16.08
CA VAL A 463 -5.64 8.39 -16.85
C VAL A 463 -6.43 8.46 -18.15
N THR A 464 -6.12 7.57 -19.10
CA THR A 464 -6.85 7.48 -20.37
C THR A 464 -7.90 6.38 -20.33
N ASP A 465 -9.11 6.70 -20.80
CA ASP A 465 -10.30 5.84 -20.72
C ASP A 465 -10.02 4.37 -21.09
N LYS A 466 -9.44 4.11 -22.26
CA LYS A 466 -9.26 2.73 -22.75
C LYS A 466 -8.33 1.86 -21.90
N ASP A 467 -7.32 2.46 -21.28
CA ASP A 467 -6.31 1.71 -20.53
C ASP A 467 -6.73 1.57 -19.05
N ILE A 468 -7.42 2.56 -18.49
CA ILE A 468 -8.07 2.41 -17.17
C ILE A 468 -9.26 1.44 -17.23
N ASP A 469 -9.99 1.38 -18.34
CA ASP A 469 -11.04 0.37 -18.55
C ASP A 469 -10.45 -1.04 -18.57
N ARG A 470 -9.26 -1.20 -19.17
CA ARG A 470 -8.52 -2.46 -19.17
C ARG A 470 -8.11 -2.86 -17.75
N PHE A 471 -7.56 -1.93 -16.98
CA PHE A 471 -7.27 -2.13 -15.57
C PHE A 471 -8.53 -2.54 -14.79
N SER A 472 -9.64 -1.83 -14.98
CA SER A 472 -10.87 -2.06 -14.21
C SER A 472 -11.49 -3.43 -14.51
N LYS A 473 -11.48 -3.86 -15.77
CA LYS A 473 -11.86 -5.23 -16.14
C LYS A 473 -10.96 -6.29 -15.51
N ALA A 474 -9.65 -6.07 -15.55
CA ALA A 474 -8.69 -6.96 -14.91
C ALA A 474 -8.93 -7.03 -13.40
N LEU A 475 -9.16 -5.89 -12.75
CA LEU A 475 -9.48 -5.79 -11.34
C LEU A 475 -10.71 -6.63 -11.00
N PHE A 476 -11.84 -6.44 -11.70
CA PHE A 476 -13.06 -7.21 -11.45
C PHE A 476 -12.83 -8.72 -11.64
N ASN A 477 -12.11 -9.11 -12.69
CA ASN A 477 -11.79 -10.51 -12.96
C ASN A 477 -10.87 -11.14 -11.90
N LYS A 478 -9.80 -10.45 -11.51
CA LYS A 478 -8.83 -10.95 -10.53
C LYS A 478 -9.42 -11.00 -9.12
N TRP A 479 -10.28 -10.03 -8.77
CA TRP A 479 -11.02 -10.03 -7.51
C TRP A 479 -12.18 -11.04 -7.51
N LYS A 480 -12.48 -11.66 -8.66
CA LYS A 480 -13.57 -12.61 -8.88
C LYS A 480 -14.97 -12.01 -8.65
N LEU A 481 -15.10 -10.71 -8.91
CA LEU A 481 -16.39 -10.01 -8.90
C LEU A 481 -17.22 -10.46 -10.10
N CYS A 482 -18.13 -11.39 -9.87
CA CYS A 482 -18.93 -12.01 -10.93
C CYS A 482 -20.33 -12.38 -10.40
N PRO A 483 -21.37 -12.41 -11.27
CA PRO A 483 -22.70 -12.83 -10.88
C PRO A 483 -22.69 -14.22 -10.25
N ASN A 484 -23.47 -14.40 -9.18
CA ASN A 484 -23.54 -15.67 -8.45
C ASN A 484 -24.07 -16.83 -9.32
N ASP A 485 -24.78 -16.53 -10.43
CA ASP A 485 -25.52 -17.49 -11.26
C ASP A 485 -24.84 -17.91 -12.57
N ILE A 486 -23.51 -17.79 -12.69
CA ILE A 486 -22.84 -18.25 -13.92
C ILE A 486 -22.86 -19.79 -13.97
N ASN A 487 -23.76 -20.33 -14.80
CA ASN A 487 -23.68 -21.70 -15.30
C ASN A 487 -22.30 -21.93 -15.93
N ALA A 488 -21.65 -23.05 -15.59
CA ALA A 488 -20.30 -23.42 -16.04
C ALA A 488 -20.08 -23.42 -17.58
N ASN A 489 -21.12 -23.22 -18.39
CA ASN A 489 -21.09 -23.19 -19.84
C ASN A 489 -20.88 -21.79 -20.47
N ASP A 490 -21.05 -20.70 -19.73
CA ASP A 490 -20.79 -19.32 -20.22
C ASP A 490 -19.32 -18.86 -20.02
N VAL A 491 -18.47 -19.77 -19.53
CA VAL A 491 -17.03 -19.58 -19.25
C VAL A 491 -16.18 -19.49 -20.54
N LYS A 492 -16.77 -19.19 -21.71
CA LYS A 492 -15.98 -18.95 -22.93
C LYS A 492 -15.24 -17.61 -22.92
N ASN A 493 -15.64 -16.68 -22.05
CA ASN A 493 -15.01 -15.36 -21.89
C ASN A 493 -14.26 -15.15 -20.55
N TYR A 494 -14.22 -16.17 -19.69
CA TYR A 494 -13.53 -16.13 -18.39
C TYR A 494 -12.56 -17.32 -18.33
N PRO A 495 -11.31 -17.18 -17.87
CA PRO A 495 -10.35 -18.28 -17.91
C PRO A 495 -10.83 -19.47 -17.08
N SER A 496 -11.12 -20.56 -17.78
CA SER A 496 -11.44 -21.87 -17.25
C SER A 496 -10.17 -22.58 -16.78
N GLU A 497 -9.73 -22.33 -15.56
CA GLU A 497 -8.92 -23.28 -14.80
C GLU A 497 -9.42 -23.29 -13.36
N ILE A 498 -10.09 -24.37 -12.99
CA ILE A 498 -10.52 -24.66 -11.62
C ILE A 498 -9.26 -25.09 -10.86
N THR A 499 -8.43 -24.13 -10.50
CA THR A 499 -7.55 -24.25 -9.33
C THR A 499 -8.38 -24.03 -8.07
N PRO A 500 -8.02 -24.64 -6.91
CA PRO A 500 -8.69 -24.36 -5.64
C PRO A 500 -8.74 -22.85 -5.45
N ARG A 501 -9.94 -22.26 -5.35
CA ARG A 501 -10.11 -20.80 -5.30
C ARG A 501 -9.41 -20.27 -4.04
N GLU A 502 -8.20 -19.74 -4.19
CA GLU A 502 -7.63 -18.84 -3.19
C GLU A 502 -8.47 -17.56 -3.17
N ASP A 503 -8.91 -17.14 -1.99
CA ASP A 503 -9.63 -15.88 -1.80
C ASP A 503 -8.65 -14.74 -2.06
N VAL A 504 -8.91 -13.96 -3.12
CA VAL A 504 -8.05 -12.84 -3.52
C VAL A 504 -8.62 -11.57 -2.90
N SER A 505 -7.78 -10.81 -2.20
CA SER A 505 -8.19 -9.51 -1.65
C SER A 505 -8.30 -8.45 -2.74
N LEU A 506 -9.05 -7.38 -2.49
CA LEU A 506 -9.13 -6.22 -3.38
C LEU A 506 -7.74 -5.64 -3.67
N VAL A 507 -6.89 -5.59 -2.67
CA VAL A 507 -5.52 -5.04 -2.76
C VAL A 507 -4.66 -5.92 -3.66
N GLN A 508 -4.76 -7.24 -3.53
CA GLN A 508 -4.09 -8.20 -4.41
C GLN A 508 -4.60 -8.09 -5.85
N ALA A 509 -5.91 -7.99 -6.03
CA ALA A 509 -6.50 -7.85 -7.35
C ALA A 509 -6.04 -6.56 -8.05
N VAL A 510 -5.93 -5.44 -7.32
CA VAL A 510 -5.35 -4.19 -7.84
C VAL A 510 -3.89 -4.41 -8.26
N SER A 511 -3.05 -4.99 -7.40
CA SER A 511 -1.64 -5.28 -7.73
C SER A 511 -1.50 -6.09 -9.02
N MET A 512 -2.31 -7.15 -9.18
CA MET A 512 -2.32 -7.98 -10.38
C MET A 512 -2.80 -7.21 -11.61
N ALA A 513 -3.84 -6.38 -11.46
CA ALA A 513 -4.46 -5.64 -12.56
C ALA A 513 -3.55 -4.56 -13.16
N ARG A 514 -2.62 -3.99 -12.39
CA ARG A 514 -1.66 -2.97 -12.89
C ARG A 514 -0.88 -3.42 -14.12
N ASN A 515 -0.56 -4.71 -14.20
CA ASN A 515 0.25 -5.28 -15.27
C ASN A 515 -0.53 -5.54 -16.57
N GLU A 516 -1.86 -5.44 -16.53
CA GLU A 516 -2.70 -5.58 -17.72
C GLU A 516 -2.70 -4.31 -18.56
N CYS A 517 -2.47 -3.13 -17.96
CA CYS A 517 -2.34 -1.86 -18.67
C CYS A 517 -1.27 -1.93 -19.76
N LYS A 518 -1.51 -1.24 -20.88
CA LYS A 518 -0.48 -1.06 -21.92
C LYS A 518 0.65 -0.18 -21.43
N LEU A 519 0.30 0.94 -20.79
CA LEU A 519 1.26 1.83 -20.12
C LEU A 519 1.31 1.43 -18.64
N LYS A 520 2.25 0.53 -18.32
CA LYS A 520 2.31 -0.16 -17.02
C LYS A 520 2.61 0.76 -15.84
N TYR A 521 3.20 1.92 -16.12
CA TYR A 521 3.58 2.91 -15.12
C TYR A 521 2.68 4.14 -15.26
N LEU A 522 2.63 4.76 -16.44
CA LEU A 522 1.87 6.00 -16.63
C LEU A 522 0.36 5.84 -16.37
N ILE A 523 -0.19 4.64 -16.61
CA ILE A 523 -1.56 4.28 -16.24
C ILE A 523 -1.56 3.23 -15.14
N GLY A 524 -0.83 2.12 -15.30
CA GLY A 524 -0.84 1.02 -14.35
C GLY A 524 -0.33 1.36 -12.95
N ALA A 525 0.46 2.44 -12.77
CA ALA A 525 0.89 2.89 -11.44
C ALA A 525 -0.05 3.94 -10.80
N ALA A 526 -1.03 4.46 -11.53
CA ALA A 526 -1.97 5.44 -11.00
C ALA A 526 -2.95 4.83 -9.97
N PRO A 527 -3.49 3.61 -10.16
CA PRO A 527 -4.41 2.99 -9.21
C PRO A 527 -3.72 2.60 -7.89
N VAL A 528 -4.25 3.14 -6.80
CA VAL A 528 -3.87 2.83 -5.42
C VAL A 528 -5.10 2.41 -4.62
N VAL A 529 -4.86 1.74 -3.49
CA VAL A 529 -5.92 1.39 -2.54
C VAL A 529 -5.67 2.14 -1.24
N TYR A 530 -6.59 2.98 -0.81
CA TYR A 530 -6.61 3.52 0.55
C TYR A 530 -7.48 2.62 1.42
N GLY A 531 -6.99 2.12 2.56
CA GLY A 531 -7.74 1.23 3.45
C GLY A 531 -7.08 -0.13 3.67
N ILE A 532 -7.92 -1.12 4.00
CA ILE A 532 -7.52 -2.48 4.36
C ILE A 532 -7.90 -3.51 3.28
N PRO A 533 -7.29 -4.71 3.28
CA PRO A 533 -7.68 -5.82 2.43
C PRO A 533 -9.14 -6.23 2.62
N CYS A 534 -9.91 -6.23 1.53
CA CYS A 534 -11.33 -6.61 1.50
C CYS A 534 -11.55 -7.81 0.57
N TYR A 535 -12.43 -8.74 0.94
CA TYR A 535 -12.68 -9.99 0.22
C TYR A 535 -14.17 -10.13 -0.10
N LEU A 536 -14.50 -10.77 -1.23
CA LEU A 536 -15.88 -11.03 -1.60
C LEU A 536 -16.41 -12.25 -0.82
N SER A 537 -17.61 -12.14 -0.25
CA SER A 537 -18.34 -13.31 0.26
C SER A 537 -18.73 -14.20 -0.91
N HIS A 538 -18.16 -15.40 -0.98
CA HIS A 538 -18.65 -16.42 -1.89
C HIS A 538 -19.67 -17.26 -1.13
N ASN A 539 -20.94 -17.24 -1.54
CA ASN A 539 -21.90 -18.22 -1.07
C ASN A 539 -21.38 -19.59 -1.51
N ARG A 540 -20.76 -20.34 -0.59
CA ARG A 540 -20.58 -21.77 -0.77
C ARG A 540 -21.99 -22.29 -0.88
N LEU A 541 -22.38 -22.76 -2.07
CA LEU A 541 -23.51 -23.67 -2.21
C LEU A 541 -23.24 -24.78 -1.20
N GLU A 542 -23.90 -24.72 -0.04
CA GLU A 542 -23.96 -25.83 0.88
C GLU A 542 -24.54 -26.97 0.04
N GLN A 543 -23.68 -27.93 -0.29
CA GLN A 543 -24.15 -29.20 -0.81
C GLN A 543 -25.02 -29.77 0.31
N HIS A 544 -26.33 -29.57 0.19
CA HIS A 544 -27.32 -30.41 0.83
C HIS A 544 -27.02 -31.85 0.37
N GLN A 545 -26.15 -32.53 1.11
CA GLN A 545 -26.16 -33.98 1.14
C GLN A 545 -27.41 -34.34 1.94
N ASP A 546 -28.52 -34.48 1.23
CA ASP A 546 -29.69 -35.18 1.75
C ASP A 546 -29.25 -36.61 2.11
N VAL A 547 -29.41 -36.92 3.40
CA VAL A 547 -29.22 -38.25 4.01
C VAL A 547 -30.43 -39.13 3.73
#